data_AF-A0A212SW10-F1
#
_entry.id   AF-A0A212SW10-F1
#
_cell.length_a   1.000
_cell.length_b   1.000
_cell.length_c   1.000
_cell.angle_alpha   90.00
_cell.angle_beta   90.00
_cell.angle_gamma   90.00
#
_symmetry.space_group_name_H-M   'P 1'
#
loop_
_entity.id
_entity.type
_entity.pdbx_description
1 polymer ?
#
loop_
_entity_poly.entity_id
_entity_poly.type
_entity_poly.pdbx_seq_one_letter_code
_entity_poly.pdbx_strand_id
1 'polypeptide(L)'
;MSKTISGSRAPVRIAFELVSASTLPPGKAVALDEVDGLITARIGEGHMTPELRAEIEDLHRTVTQQERWVQTSPELDPHRLEQPAEGLGIAHVAWERVAAGVLPRDVLAAPVERDRMLVWLLHEDHASAQLCAEVSEYGRRIAGDGLWEQRWPTA
;
A
#
# COMPACT_ATOMS: atom_id res chain seq x y z
N MET A 1 27.52 16.14 18.38
CA MET A 1 27.98 14.82 17.91
C MET A 1 26.77 14.04 17.44
N SER A 2 26.47 14.10 16.15
CA SER A 2 25.36 13.33 15.56
C SER A 2 25.83 11.90 15.34
N LYS A 3 25.28 10.95 16.11
CA LYS A 3 25.47 9.52 15.83
C LYS A 3 24.68 9.20 14.57
N THR A 4 25.39 9.00 13.46
CA THR A 4 24.80 8.39 12.26
C THR A 4 24.48 6.93 12.61
N ILE A 5 23.24 6.66 12.98
CA ILE A 5 22.73 5.29 13.10
C ILE A 5 22.60 4.78 11.66
N SER A 6 23.66 4.17 11.15
CA SER A 6 23.64 3.41 9.90
C SER A 6 22.95 2.06 10.16
N GLY A 7 21.67 2.10 10.55
CA GLY A 7 20.82 0.93 10.53
C GLY A 7 20.50 0.61 9.08
N SER A 8 20.83 -0.61 8.63
CA SER A 8 20.40 -1.10 7.32
C SER A 8 18.88 -0.97 7.22
N ARG A 9 18.39 -0.16 6.28
CA ARG A 9 16.96 0.00 6.05
C ARG A 9 16.45 -1.24 5.31
N ALA A 10 15.49 -1.94 5.88
CA ALA A 10 14.90 -3.10 5.25
C ALA A 10 14.01 -2.68 4.07
N PRO A 11 13.97 -3.47 2.98
CA PRO A 11 13.00 -3.25 1.92
C PRO A 11 11.59 -3.49 2.46
N VAL A 12 10.63 -2.70 1.98
CA VAL A 12 9.22 -2.87 2.30
C VAL A 12 8.72 -4.18 1.70
N ARG A 13 8.01 -4.99 2.49
CA ARG A 13 7.37 -6.22 2.01
C ARG A 13 5.87 -6.12 2.25
N ILE A 14 5.09 -6.47 1.23
CA ILE A 14 3.63 -6.39 1.26
C ILE A 14 3.06 -7.70 0.72
N ALA A 15 2.08 -8.27 1.40
CA ALA A 15 1.28 -9.40 0.98
C ALA A 15 -0.20 -9.05 1.00
N PHE A 16 -1.01 -9.78 0.21
CA PHE A 16 -2.45 -9.56 0.13
C PHE A 16 -3.19 -10.87 0.38
N GLU A 17 -4.16 -10.85 1.28
CA GLU A 17 -4.96 -12.02 1.62
C GLU A 17 -6.44 -11.70 1.45
N LEU A 18 -7.17 -12.59 0.77
CA LEU A 18 -8.63 -12.53 0.78
C LEU A 18 -9.14 -13.31 1.98
N VAL A 19 -9.93 -12.66 2.82
CA VAL A 19 -10.42 -13.22 4.09
C VAL A 19 -11.92 -13.06 4.22
N SER A 20 -12.55 -13.91 5.01
CA SER A 20 -13.97 -13.74 5.35
C SER A 20 -14.19 -12.40 6.06
N ALA A 21 -15.25 -11.67 5.69
CA ALA A 21 -15.58 -10.37 6.27
C ALA A 21 -15.76 -10.40 7.80
N SER A 22 -16.09 -11.56 8.39
CA SER A 22 -16.21 -11.74 9.84
C SER A 22 -14.87 -11.67 10.59
N THR A 23 -13.75 -11.78 9.88
CA THR A 23 -12.39 -11.71 10.45
C THR A 23 -11.82 -10.29 10.47
N LEU A 24 -12.53 -9.35 9.85
CA LEU A 24 -12.18 -7.94 9.82
C LEU A 24 -12.91 -7.18 10.93
N PRO A 25 -12.39 -6.00 11.35
CA PRO A 25 -13.15 -5.11 12.21
C PRO A 25 -14.52 -4.77 11.59
N PRO A 26 -15.58 -4.61 12.40
CA PRO A 26 -16.92 -4.34 11.88
C PRO A 26 -16.96 -3.14 10.93
N GLY A 27 -17.51 -3.36 9.73
CA GLY A 27 -17.67 -2.33 8.72
C GLY A 27 -16.41 -1.97 7.94
N LYS A 28 -15.32 -2.74 8.06
CA LYS A 28 -14.09 -2.55 7.27
C LYS A 28 -14.03 -3.47 6.07
N ALA A 29 -13.48 -2.95 4.97
CA ALA A 29 -13.15 -3.71 3.76
C ALA A 29 -11.72 -4.27 3.82
N VAL A 30 -10.83 -3.64 4.58
CA VAL A 30 -9.43 -4.05 4.73
C VAL A 30 -8.90 -3.78 6.15
N ALA A 31 -8.05 -4.69 6.62
CA ALA A 31 -7.17 -4.48 7.77
C ALA A 31 -5.72 -4.69 7.35
N LEU A 32 -4.81 -3.89 7.92
CA LEU A 32 -3.38 -4.07 7.75
C LEU A 32 -2.78 -4.60 9.05
N ASP A 33 -1.97 -5.64 8.94
CA ASP A 33 -1.15 -6.14 10.04
C ASP A 33 0.33 -6.10 9.62
N GLU A 34 1.22 -5.84 10.57
CA GLU A 34 2.65 -5.86 10.31
C GLU A 34 3.35 -6.84 11.26
N VAL A 35 4.01 -7.85 10.71
CA VAL A 35 4.79 -8.85 11.46
C VAL A 35 6.16 -8.97 10.83
N ASP A 36 7.22 -8.76 11.62
CA ASP A 36 8.62 -8.80 11.17
C ASP A 36 8.89 -7.93 9.92
N GLY A 37 8.20 -6.79 9.77
CA GLY A 37 8.33 -5.89 8.62
C GLY A 37 7.68 -6.39 7.32
N LEU A 38 6.84 -7.44 7.38
CA LEU A 38 5.89 -7.78 6.33
C LEU A 38 4.54 -7.15 6.68
N ILE A 39 4.04 -6.28 5.80
CA ILE A 39 2.67 -5.78 5.89
C ILE A 39 1.75 -6.73 5.13
N THR A 40 0.73 -7.26 5.80
CA THR A 40 -0.31 -8.06 5.17
C THR A 40 -1.60 -7.24 5.11
N ALA A 41 -2.09 -7.00 3.89
CA ALA A 41 -3.42 -6.43 3.67
C ALA A 41 -4.46 -7.55 3.60
N ARG A 42 -5.22 -7.73 4.69
CA ARG A 42 -6.35 -8.66 4.75
C ARG A 42 -7.59 -7.97 4.21
N ILE A 43 -8.08 -8.44 3.07
CA ILE A 43 -9.17 -7.83 2.31
C ILE A 43 -10.40 -8.73 2.39
N GLY A 44 -11.54 -8.13 2.74
CA GLY A 44 -12.80 -8.86 2.88
C GLY A 44 -13.28 -9.42 1.54
N GLU A 45 -13.78 -10.65 1.55
CA GLU A 45 -14.47 -11.25 0.41
C GLU A 45 -15.53 -10.29 -0.17
N GLY A 46 -15.54 -10.15 -1.50
CA GLY A 46 -16.43 -9.22 -2.21
C GLY A 46 -15.87 -7.80 -2.39
N HIS A 47 -14.79 -7.43 -1.71
CA HIS A 47 -14.15 -6.13 -1.89
C HIS A 47 -13.04 -6.11 -2.95
N MET A 48 -12.46 -7.28 -3.25
CA MET A 48 -11.45 -7.49 -4.30
C MET A 48 -11.61 -8.90 -4.89
N THR A 49 -11.42 -9.06 -6.20
CA THR A 49 -11.41 -10.39 -6.84
C THR A 49 -10.05 -11.08 -6.71
N PRO A 50 -9.97 -12.42 -6.77
CA PRO A 50 -8.71 -13.15 -6.73
C PRO A 50 -7.71 -12.75 -7.82
N GLU A 51 -8.20 -12.38 -9.00
CA GLU A 51 -7.39 -11.97 -10.15
C GLU A 51 -6.68 -10.64 -9.88
N LEU A 52 -7.44 -9.63 -9.43
CA LEU A 52 -6.85 -8.34 -9.06
C LEU A 52 -5.88 -8.49 -7.88
N ARG A 53 -6.20 -9.35 -6.91
CA ARG A 53 -5.31 -9.64 -5.78
C ARG A 53 -3.96 -10.19 -6.24
N ALA A 54 -3.97 -11.12 -7.19
CA ALA A 54 -2.75 -11.69 -7.75
C ALA A 54 -1.92 -10.62 -8.51
N GLU A 55 -2.58 -9.82 -9.35
CA GLU A 55 -1.93 -8.79 -10.15
C GLU A 55 -1.32 -7.68 -9.27
N ILE A 56 -2.05 -7.20 -8.26
CA ILE A 56 -1.54 -6.15 -7.38
C ILE A 56 -0.37 -6.65 -6.51
N GLU A 57 -0.39 -7.92 -6.07
CA GLU A 57 0.72 -8.51 -5.34
C GLU A 57 1.98 -8.59 -6.22
N ASP A 58 1.84 -8.97 -7.49
CA ASP A 58 2.97 -9.03 -8.44
C ASP A 58 3.55 -7.64 -8.73
N LEU A 59 2.69 -6.64 -8.92
CA LEU A 59 3.10 -5.25 -9.11
C LEU A 59 3.81 -4.70 -7.87
N HIS A 60 3.26 -4.92 -6.66
CA HIS A 60 3.89 -4.50 -5.41
C HIS A 60 5.25 -5.16 -5.22
N ARG A 61 5.35 -6.47 -5.50
CA ARG A 61 6.62 -7.20 -5.46
C ARG A 61 7.64 -6.61 -6.42
N THR A 62 7.23 -6.29 -7.65
CA THR A 62 8.11 -5.67 -8.64
C THR A 62 8.60 -4.30 -8.17
N VAL A 63 7.71 -3.46 -7.63
CA VAL A 63 8.04 -2.12 -7.13
C VAL A 63 8.97 -2.18 -5.91
N THR A 64 8.76 -3.10 -4.98
CA THR A 64 9.59 -3.23 -3.78
C THR A 64 10.93 -3.91 -4.05
N GLN A 65 11.01 -4.86 -4.97
CA GLN A 65 12.29 -5.48 -5.41
C GLN A 65 13.24 -4.47 -6.04
N GLN A 66 12.71 -3.40 -6.64
CA GLN A 66 13.52 -2.32 -7.20
C GLN A 66 14.02 -1.33 -6.13
N GLU A 67 13.82 -1.63 -4.84
CA GLU A 67 14.18 -0.78 -3.69
C GLU A 67 13.65 0.67 -3.80
N ARG A 68 12.59 0.87 -4.59
CA ARG A 68 11.97 2.19 -4.78
C ARG A 68 11.28 2.71 -3.53
N TRP A 69 11.05 1.84 -2.55
CA TRP A 69 10.45 2.19 -1.27
C TRP A 69 11.23 1.52 -0.15
N VAL A 70 11.66 2.32 0.81
CA VAL A 70 12.36 1.82 2.01
C VAL A 70 11.62 2.27 3.26
N GLN A 71 11.66 1.42 4.28
CA GLN A 71 11.17 1.80 5.60
C GLN A 71 12.18 2.73 6.27
N THR A 72 11.73 3.88 6.75
CA THR A 72 12.58 4.89 7.40
C THR A 72 12.61 4.76 8.91
N SER A 73 11.54 4.21 9.50
CA SER A 73 11.43 4.05 10.95
C SER A 73 12.07 2.72 11.41
N PRO A 74 13.10 2.78 12.27
CA PRO A 74 13.74 1.60 12.83
C PRO A 74 12.88 0.92 13.91
N GLU A 75 11.87 1.61 14.45
CA GLU A 75 10.98 1.10 15.48
C GLU A 75 9.70 0.55 14.85
N LEU A 76 9.52 -0.76 14.97
CA LEU A 76 8.32 -1.51 14.61
C LEU A 76 7.34 -1.44 15.79
N ASP A 77 6.74 -0.28 16.05
CA ASP A 77 5.54 -0.23 16.91
C ASP A 77 4.40 -0.98 16.17
N PRO A 78 3.89 -2.10 16.69
CA PRO A 78 2.85 -2.89 16.03
C PRO A 78 1.53 -2.14 15.84
N HIS A 79 1.27 -1.10 16.64
CA HIS A 79 0.05 -0.29 16.53
C HIS A 79 0.22 0.93 15.62
N ARG A 80 1.40 1.13 15.04
CA ARG A 80 1.70 2.32 14.21
C ARG A 80 0.91 2.40 12.92
N LEU A 81 0.20 1.35 12.51
CA LEU A 81 -0.70 1.40 11.36
C LEU A 81 -2.13 1.83 11.75
N GLU A 82 -2.49 1.76 13.03
CA GLU A 82 -3.87 1.95 13.54
C GLU A 82 -4.20 3.36 14.03
N GLN A 83 -3.21 4.11 14.50
CA GLN A 83 -3.32 5.52 14.87
C GLN A 83 -3.68 6.45 13.66
N PRO A 84 -4.11 7.70 13.90
CA PRO A 84 -4.38 8.67 12.84
C PRO A 84 -3.11 9.10 12.08
N ALA A 85 -3.27 9.55 10.83
CA ALA A 85 -2.18 10.18 10.10
C ALA A 85 -1.82 11.55 10.73
N GLU A 86 -0.52 11.84 10.86
CA GLU A 86 -0.01 13.12 11.37
C GLU A 86 -0.04 14.22 10.30
N GLY A 87 -0.11 13.85 9.03
CA GLY A 87 -0.30 14.76 7.91
C GLY A 87 0.98 15.47 7.46
N LEU A 88 2.14 14.81 7.57
CA LEU A 88 3.42 15.42 7.17
C LEU A 88 3.53 15.66 5.64
N GLY A 89 2.70 14.96 4.85
CA GLY A 89 2.57 15.17 3.40
C GLY A 89 3.83 14.86 2.61
N ILE A 90 4.68 13.95 3.11
CA ILE A 90 6.00 13.66 2.55
C ILE A 90 5.88 12.95 1.20
N ALA A 91 4.99 11.96 1.11
CA ALA A 91 4.62 11.26 -0.11
C ALA A 91 3.15 10.87 -0.04
N HIS A 92 2.55 10.48 -1.16
CA HIS A 92 1.15 10.08 -1.19
C HIS A 92 0.97 8.81 -2.01
N VAL A 93 0.35 7.80 -1.39
CA VAL A 93 -0.06 6.57 -2.05
C VAL A 93 -1.58 6.48 -2.00
N ALA A 94 -2.21 6.27 -3.16
CA ALA A 94 -3.65 6.17 -3.28
C ALA A 94 -4.07 4.98 -4.14
N TRP A 95 -5.27 4.49 -3.93
CA TRP A 95 -5.95 3.49 -4.74
C TRP A 95 -7.17 4.16 -5.38
N GLU A 96 -7.26 4.11 -6.71
CA GLU A 96 -8.35 4.72 -7.47
C GLU A 96 -9.04 3.70 -8.36
N ARG A 97 -10.37 3.65 -8.28
CA ARG A 97 -11.18 2.86 -9.23
C ARG A 97 -11.30 3.62 -10.55
N VAL A 98 -11.05 2.93 -11.65
CA VAL A 98 -11.17 3.48 -12.98
C VAL A 98 -12.00 2.57 -13.87
N ALA A 99 -12.72 3.18 -14.81
CA ALA A 99 -13.50 2.45 -15.79
C ALA A 99 -12.63 1.58 -16.70
N ALA A 100 -13.19 0.51 -17.24
CA ALA A 100 -12.49 -0.48 -18.08
C ALA A 100 -11.71 0.13 -19.26
N GLY A 101 -12.18 1.25 -19.81
CA GLY A 101 -11.53 1.94 -20.93
C GLY A 101 -10.30 2.77 -20.56
N VAL A 102 -9.98 2.91 -19.26
CA VAL A 102 -8.82 3.69 -18.78
C VAL A 102 -7.55 2.84 -18.75
N LEU A 103 -7.67 1.57 -18.38
CA LEU A 103 -6.55 0.63 -18.35
C LEU A 103 -6.37 -0.03 -19.73
N PRO A 104 -5.15 -0.51 -20.07
CA PRO A 104 -4.96 -1.38 -21.21
C PRO A 104 -5.87 -2.61 -21.13
N ARG A 105 -6.18 -3.21 -22.28
CA ARG A 105 -6.95 -4.47 -22.31
C ARG A 105 -6.23 -5.53 -21.47
N ASP A 106 -7.02 -6.28 -20.70
CA ASP A 106 -6.58 -7.39 -19.84
C ASP A 106 -5.66 -6.97 -18.68
N VAL A 107 -5.61 -5.67 -18.36
CA VAL A 107 -4.91 -5.13 -17.17
C VAL A 107 -5.94 -4.75 -16.11
N LEU A 108 -5.77 -5.25 -14.89
CA LEU A 108 -6.66 -4.97 -13.77
C LEU A 108 -6.10 -3.91 -12.82
N ALA A 109 -4.78 -3.72 -12.81
CA ALA A 109 -4.12 -2.71 -12.01
C ALA A 109 -2.93 -2.08 -12.74
N ALA A 110 -2.72 -0.78 -12.53
CA ALA A 110 -1.53 -0.09 -13.01
C ALA A 110 -1.05 0.96 -11.99
N PRO A 111 0.26 0.98 -11.65
CA PRO A 111 0.84 2.09 -10.93
C PRO A 111 1.00 3.29 -11.87
N VAL A 112 0.54 4.46 -11.43
CA VAL A 112 0.74 5.73 -12.13
C VAL A 112 1.33 6.73 -11.16
N GLU A 113 2.45 7.33 -11.58
CA GLU A 113 3.04 8.43 -10.86
C GLU A 113 2.37 9.73 -11.30
N ARG A 114 1.81 10.47 -10.34
CA ARG A 114 1.34 11.86 -10.47
C ARG A 114 2.20 12.74 -9.56
N ASP A 115 2.08 14.06 -9.63
CA ASP A 115 2.92 15.00 -8.86
C ASP A 115 3.13 14.57 -7.38
N ARG A 116 4.27 13.91 -7.10
CA ARG A 116 4.66 13.35 -5.78
C ARG A 116 3.67 12.30 -5.22
N MET A 117 2.96 11.62 -6.10
CA MET A 117 1.92 10.64 -5.80
C MET A 117 2.19 9.34 -6.56
N LEU A 118 2.10 8.21 -5.88
CA LEU A 118 1.95 6.91 -6.52
C LEU A 118 0.49 6.48 -6.39
N VAL A 119 -0.22 6.42 -7.51
CA VAL A 119 -1.62 6.02 -7.56
C VAL A 119 -1.73 4.64 -8.20
N TRP A 120 -2.34 3.71 -7.49
CA TRP A 120 -2.74 2.41 -8.02
C TRP A 120 -4.10 2.55 -8.69
N LEU A 121 -4.14 2.58 -10.01
CA LEU A 121 -5.38 2.56 -10.78
C LEU A 121 -5.88 1.12 -10.82
N LEU A 122 -7.11 0.88 -10.39
CA LEU A 122 -7.73 -0.44 -10.29
C LEU A 122 -8.98 -0.50 -11.16
N HIS A 123 -9.16 -1.59 -11.87
CA HIS A 123 -10.36 -1.83 -12.66
C HIS A 123 -11.60 -1.84 -11.76
N GLU A 124 -12.60 -1.02 -12.10
CA GLU A 124 -13.74 -0.74 -11.20
C GLU A 124 -14.60 -1.97 -10.85
N ASP A 125 -14.66 -2.96 -11.74
CA ASP A 125 -15.37 -4.23 -11.53
C ASP A 125 -14.64 -5.20 -10.60
N HIS A 126 -13.36 -4.95 -10.32
CA HIS A 126 -12.52 -5.87 -9.55
C HIS A 126 -12.20 -5.38 -8.13
N ALA A 127 -12.50 -4.12 -7.81
CA ALA A 127 -12.32 -3.53 -6.49
C ALA A 127 -13.53 -2.70 -6.08
N SER A 128 -13.93 -2.80 -4.82
CA SER A 128 -14.98 -1.96 -4.26
C SER A 128 -14.50 -0.53 -3.96
N ALA A 129 -15.41 0.44 -4.00
CA ALA A 129 -15.11 1.83 -3.63
C ALA A 129 -14.60 1.96 -2.19
N GLN A 130 -15.19 1.19 -1.28
CA GLN A 130 -14.82 1.19 0.13
C GLN A 130 -13.37 0.74 0.34
N LEU A 131 -12.96 -0.35 -0.32
CA LEU A 131 -11.57 -0.83 -0.26
C LEU A 131 -10.59 0.25 -0.71
N CYS A 132 -10.86 0.91 -1.84
CA CYS A 132 -9.97 1.94 -2.38
C CYS A 132 -9.86 3.14 -1.43
N ALA A 133 -10.97 3.54 -0.81
CA ALA A 133 -10.98 4.62 0.19
C ALA A 133 -10.16 4.24 1.44
N GLU A 134 -10.36 3.05 1.98
CA GLU A 134 -9.67 2.58 3.19
C GLU A 134 -8.16 2.37 2.94
N VAL A 135 -7.76 1.74 1.82
CA VAL A 135 -6.33 1.58 1.49
C VAL A 135 -5.66 2.93 1.24
N SER A 136 -6.36 3.88 0.60
CA SER A 136 -5.83 5.24 0.42
C SER A 136 -5.67 5.98 1.76
N GLU A 137 -6.54 5.72 2.73
CA GLU A 137 -6.37 6.25 4.09
C GLU A 137 -5.12 5.70 4.76
N TYR A 138 -4.87 4.38 4.68
CA TYR A 138 -3.61 3.79 5.13
C TYR A 138 -2.39 4.35 4.37
N GLY A 139 -2.49 4.52 3.05
CA GLY A 139 -1.42 5.07 2.22
C GLY A 139 -1.03 6.49 2.61
N ARG A 140 -2.01 7.34 2.95
CA ARG A 140 -1.76 8.69 3.50
C ARG A 140 -0.99 8.65 4.82
N ARG A 141 -1.20 7.63 5.64
CA ARG A 141 -0.42 7.45 6.86
C ARG A 141 0.99 6.94 6.58
N ILE A 142 1.07 5.80 5.90
CA ILE A 142 2.34 5.10 5.66
C ILE A 142 3.32 5.97 4.86
N ALA A 143 2.86 6.55 3.75
CA ALA A 143 3.71 7.37 2.90
C ALA A 143 3.70 8.85 3.33
N GLY A 144 2.54 9.37 3.76
CA GLY A 144 2.40 10.78 4.10
C GLY A 144 3.12 11.17 5.38
N ASP A 145 3.17 10.28 6.38
CA ASP A 145 3.92 10.52 7.62
C ASP A 145 5.36 10.01 7.54
N GLY A 146 5.79 9.61 6.33
CA GLY A 146 7.17 9.26 6.05
C GLY A 146 7.63 7.96 6.71
N LEU A 147 6.73 7.06 7.12
CA LEU A 147 7.10 5.70 7.56
C LEU A 147 7.82 4.95 6.43
N TRP A 148 7.40 5.21 5.19
CA TRP A 148 8.10 4.82 3.97
C TRP A 148 8.62 6.02 3.22
N GLU A 149 9.84 5.88 2.68
CA GLU A 149 10.48 6.87 1.81
C GLU A 149 10.61 6.29 0.41
N GLN A 150 10.12 7.03 -0.57
CA GLN A 150 10.34 6.71 -1.97
C GLN A 150 11.77 7.07 -2.35
N ARG A 151 12.50 6.12 -2.93
CA ARG A 151 13.85 6.32 -3.46
C ARG A 151 13.82 6.30 -4.98
N TRP A 152 14.55 7.24 -5.54
CA TRP A 152 14.88 7.25 -6.96
C TRP A 152 16.31 6.76 -7.13
N PRO A 153 16.61 5.93 -8.14
CA PRO A 153 17.98 5.74 -8.55
C PRO A 153 18.56 7.11 -8.88
N THR A 154 19.61 7.53 -8.19
CA THR A 154 20.45 8.64 -8.67
C THR A 154 20.98 8.25 -10.03
N ALA A 155 20.61 9.03 -11.05
CA ALA A 155 21.13 8.89 -12.41
C ALA A 155 22.66 8.99 -12.45
#